data_AF-A0A954LG82-F1
#
_entry.id   AF-A0A954LG82-F1
#
_cell.length_a   1.000
_cell.length_b   1.000
_cell.length_c   1.000
_cell.angle_alpha   90.00
_cell.angle_beta   90.00
_cell.angle_gamma   90.00
#
_symmetry.space_group_name_H-M   'P 1'
#
loop_
_entity.id
_entity.type
_entity.pdbx_description
1 polymer ?
#
loop_
_entity_poly.entity_id
_entity_poly.type
_entity_poly.pdbx_seq_one_letter_code
_entity_poly.pdbx_strand_id
1 'polypeptide(L)'
;YGIDQKETETYGRNCLLARRLVERGVRFIQLYSGTGSKWDSHSAIEANHSRLCRAMDRPVAGLLRDLKQRGLLNETLVIWGGEFGRTPMSEKGDGRDHNPTGFSIWMAGGGVKGGQAIGSTDELGLYAVEDKMHVKDIHASILHLLGINNMQLTFNHKGRPERPTINEGTFNTQLITG
;
A
#
# COMPACT_ATOMS: atom_id res chain seq x y z
N TYR A 1 0.76 18.69 -1.20
CA TYR A 1 1.92 18.03 -1.82
C TYR A 1 3.26 18.39 -1.19
N GLY A 2 3.48 19.59 -0.65
CA GLY A 2 4.77 19.94 -0.02
C GLY A 2 5.93 20.13 -1.00
N ILE A 3 5.65 20.57 -2.23
CA ILE A 3 6.67 20.75 -3.26
C ILE A 3 7.62 21.92 -2.99
N ASP A 4 7.28 22.76 -2.01
CA ASP A 4 8.01 23.91 -1.50
C ASP A 4 9.04 23.56 -0.41
N GLN A 5 9.08 22.31 0.03
CA GLN A 5 10.00 21.82 1.06
C GLN A 5 10.95 20.80 0.46
N LYS A 6 12.25 20.95 0.75
CA LYS A 6 13.33 20.11 0.20
C LYS A 6 13.08 18.62 0.46
N GLU A 7 12.57 18.28 1.64
CA GLU A 7 12.34 16.91 2.08
C GLU A 7 11.25 16.21 1.26
N THR A 8 10.21 16.95 0.87
CA THR A 8 9.03 16.42 0.19
C THR A 8 8.95 16.78 -1.28
N GLU A 9 9.87 17.60 -1.79
CA GLU A 9 9.82 18.14 -3.16
C GLU A 9 9.71 17.04 -4.21
N THR A 10 10.64 16.09 -4.21
CA THR A 10 10.69 15.01 -5.21
C THR A 10 9.44 14.15 -5.18
N TYR A 11 9.05 13.65 -4.01
CA TYR A 11 7.89 12.76 -3.90
C TYR A 11 6.57 13.52 -4.07
N GLY A 12 6.51 14.78 -3.65
CA GLY A 12 5.42 15.71 -3.90
C GLY A 12 5.16 15.95 -5.39
N ARG A 13 6.22 16.13 -6.19
CA ARG A 13 6.12 16.22 -7.65
C ARG A 13 5.60 14.92 -8.26
N ASN A 14 6.07 13.77 -7.79
CA ASN A 14 5.57 12.46 -8.23
C ASN A 14 4.08 12.29 -7.92
N CYS A 15 3.64 12.62 -6.71
CA CYS A 15 2.22 12.58 -6.34
C CYS A 15 1.35 13.54 -7.18
N LEU A 16 1.84 14.75 -7.47
CA LEU A 16 1.13 15.69 -8.34
C LEU A 16 1.02 15.16 -9.78
N LEU A 17 2.09 14.54 -10.29
CA LEU A 17 2.07 13.89 -11.60
C LEU A 17 1.10 12.71 -11.62
N ALA A 18 1.10 11.87 -10.59
CA ALA A 18 0.13 10.77 -10.47
C ALA A 18 -1.31 11.28 -10.53
N ARG A 19 -1.66 12.33 -9.78
CA ARG A 19 -3.00 12.93 -9.90
C ARG A 19 -3.31 13.38 -11.33
N ARG A 20 -2.37 14.03 -12.01
CA ARG A 20 -2.53 14.46 -13.42
C ARG A 20 -2.68 13.30 -14.40
N LEU A 21 -2.11 12.14 -14.09
CA LEU A 21 -2.29 10.90 -14.86
C LEU A 21 -3.68 10.30 -14.61
N VAL A 22 -4.19 10.33 -13.37
CA VAL A 22 -5.57 9.95 -13.06
C VAL A 22 -6.55 10.80 -13.87
N GLU A 23 -6.39 12.13 -13.90
CA GLU A 23 -7.22 13.04 -14.70
C GLU A 23 -7.20 12.73 -16.21
N ARG A 24 -6.16 12.07 -16.69
CA ARG A 24 -5.99 11.67 -18.10
C ARG A 24 -6.46 10.25 -18.37
N GLY A 25 -7.08 9.58 -17.40
CA GLY A 25 -7.61 8.23 -17.55
C GLY A 25 -6.55 7.12 -17.52
N VAL A 26 -5.36 7.39 -16.96
CA VAL A 26 -4.34 6.34 -16.76
C VAL A 26 -4.84 5.34 -15.72
N ARG A 27 -4.94 4.07 -16.12
CA ARG A 27 -5.61 3.01 -15.36
C ARG A 27 -4.79 2.41 -14.21
N PHE A 28 -3.48 2.56 -14.27
CA PHE A 28 -2.56 2.01 -13.26
C PHE A 28 -1.35 2.92 -13.12
N ILE A 29 -1.06 3.35 -11.89
CA ILE A 29 0.04 4.26 -11.56
C ILE A 29 0.74 3.71 -10.33
N GLN A 30 2.06 3.54 -10.41
CA GLN A 30 2.88 3.13 -9.28
C GLN A 30 3.75 4.32 -8.83
N LEU A 31 3.57 4.71 -7.57
CA LEU A 31 4.46 5.64 -6.89
C LEU A 31 5.44 4.86 -6.05
N TYR A 32 6.74 5.01 -6.32
CA TYR A 32 7.79 4.30 -5.61
C TYR A 32 8.54 5.27 -4.68
N SER A 33 8.52 4.96 -3.38
CA SER A 33 9.27 5.68 -2.35
C SER A 33 10.46 4.82 -1.92
N GLY A 34 11.61 5.45 -1.70
CA GLY A 34 12.79 4.76 -1.15
C GLY A 34 13.62 3.98 -2.18
N THR A 35 13.81 4.53 -3.38
CA THR A 35 14.66 3.96 -4.44
C THR A 35 16.00 3.46 -3.93
N GLY A 36 16.36 2.23 -4.33
CA GLY A 36 17.57 1.54 -3.86
C GLY A 36 17.38 0.92 -2.48
N SER A 37 16.22 0.30 -2.23
CA SER A 37 15.90 -0.41 -0.98
C SER A 37 16.05 0.43 0.29
N LYS A 38 15.77 1.74 0.24
CA LYS A 38 15.97 2.64 1.39
C LYS A 38 15.08 2.28 2.59
N TRP A 39 13.95 1.63 2.36
CA TRP A 39 13.07 1.12 3.42
C TRP A 39 13.60 -0.16 4.07
N ASP A 40 14.52 -0.87 3.42
CA ASP A 40 15.15 -2.08 3.95
C ASP A 40 16.33 -1.73 4.87
N SER A 41 16.04 -0.97 5.93
CA SER A 41 17.04 -0.55 6.91
C SER A 41 17.16 -1.57 8.04
N HIS A 42 18.33 -2.19 8.15
CA HIS A 42 18.71 -3.13 9.23
C HIS A 42 19.56 -2.47 10.34
N SER A 43 19.68 -1.14 10.31
CA SER A 43 20.37 -0.32 11.31
C SER A 43 19.85 1.11 11.25
N ALA A 44 20.07 1.89 12.31
CA ALA A 44 19.64 3.29 12.43
C ALA A 44 18.18 3.52 11.97
N ILE A 45 17.28 2.60 12.36
CA ILE A 45 15.95 2.49 11.76
C ILE A 45 15.13 3.75 12.00
N GLU A 46 15.24 4.33 13.19
CA GLU A 46 14.53 5.56 13.56
C GLU A 46 14.94 6.72 12.66
N ALA A 47 16.24 6.95 12.47
CA ALA A 47 16.73 8.01 11.60
C ALA A 47 16.32 7.79 10.13
N ASN A 48 16.48 6.56 9.64
CA ASN A 48 16.14 6.20 8.27
C ASN A 48 14.63 6.31 7.98
N HIS A 49 13.81 5.65 8.79
CA HIS A 49 12.36 5.64 8.59
C HIS A 49 11.76 7.01 8.88
N SER A 50 12.22 7.76 9.90
CA SER A 50 11.74 9.12 10.13
C SER A 50 12.00 10.03 8.94
N ARG A 51 13.18 9.93 8.31
CA ARG A 51 13.50 10.69 7.09
C ARG A 51 12.59 10.30 5.93
N LEU A 52 12.36 9.01 5.71
CA LEU A 52 11.54 8.53 4.60
C LEU A 52 10.05 8.83 4.80
N CYS A 53 9.53 8.65 6.02
CA CYS A 53 8.17 9.04 6.39
C CYS A 53 7.95 10.53 6.18
N ARG A 54 8.85 11.39 6.67
CA ARG A 54 8.79 12.85 6.44
C ARG A 54 8.75 13.21 4.96
N ALA A 55 9.51 12.50 4.13
CA ALA A 55 9.55 12.75 2.69
C ALA A 55 8.26 12.37 1.95
N MET A 56 7.42 11.48 2.50
CA MET A 56 6.24 10.96 1.80
C MET A 56 4.89 11.32 2.42
N ASP A 57 4.83 11.55 3.74
CA ASP A 57 3.58 11.74 4.48
C ASP A 57 2.73 12.89 3.91
N ARG A 58 3.29 14.11 3.88
CA ARG A 58 2.62 15.30 3.34
C ARG A 58 2.29 15.19 1.84
N PRO A 59 3.16 14.65 0.96
CA PRO A 59 2.79 14.34 -0.42
C PRO A 59 1.59 13.42 -0.58
N VAL A 60 1.54 12.30 0.14
CA VAL A 60 0.46 11.30 0.04
C VAL A 60 -0.85 11.87 0.57
N ALA A 61 -0.82 12.56 1.71
CA ALA A 61 -1.98 13.29 2.22
C ALA A 61 -2.49 14.33 1.19
N GLY A 62 -1.56 15.02 0.52
CA GLY A 62 -1.87 15.94 -0.58
C GLY A 62 -2.55 15.26 -1.77
N LEU A 63 -2.07 14.08 -2.18
CA LEU A 63 -2.66 13.29 -3.27
C LEU A 63 -4.11 12.90 -2.94
N LEU A 64 -4.33 12.31 -1.77
CA LEU A 64 -5.67 11.90 -1.34
C LEU A 64 -6.63 13.09 -1.27
N ARG A 65 -6.18 14.23 -0.75
CA ARG A 65 -6.99 15.45 -0.66
C ARG A 65 -7.34 16.01 -2.04
N ASP A 66 -6.37 16.09 -2.95
CA ASP A 66 -6.61 16.63 -4.31
C ASP A 66 -7.52 15.70 -5.12
N LEU A 67 -7.32 14.37 -5.04
CA LEU A 67 -8.23 13.40 -5.65
C LEU A 67 -9.66 13.54 -5.11
N LYS A 68 -9.83 13.69 -3.79
CA LYS A 68 -11.14 13.88 -3.17
C LYS A 68 -11.78 15.20 -3.60
N GLN A 69 -11.04 16.30 -3.59
CA GLN A 69 -11.53 17.63 -3.98
C GLN A 69 -12.00 17.66 -5.44
N ARG A 70 -11.42 16.82 -6.30
CA ARG A 70 -11.78 16.70 -7.71
C ARG A 70 -12.85 15.66 -8.00
N GLY A 71 -13.36 14.96 -6.99
CA GLY A 71 -14.30 13.84 -7.15
C GLY A 71 -13.66 12.55 -7.68
N LEU A 72 -12.36 12.54 -7.95
CA LEU A 72 -11.64 11.41 -8.55
C LEU A 72 -11.38 10.27 -7.56
N LEU A 73 -11.40 10.54 -6.25
CA LEU A 73 -11.11 9.52 -5.24
C LEU A 73 -12.16 8.38 -5.25
N ASN A 74 -13.41 8.68 -5.60
CA ASN A 74 -14.46 7.66 -5.63
C ASN A 74 -14.25 6.62 -6.75
N GLU A 75 -13.60 7.02 -7.84
CA GLU A 75 -13.29 6.19 -9.01
C GLU A 75 -11.84 5.68 -9.02
N THR A 76 -11.02 6.09 -8.04
CA THR A 76 -9.61 5.71 -7.93
C THR A 76 -9.36 4.94 -6.64
N LEU A 77 -9.00 3.66 -6.74
CA LEU A 77 -8.49 2.90 -5.61
C LEU A 77 -7.02 3.26 -5.36
N VAL A 78 -6.74 3.87 -4.22
CA VAL A 78 -5.39 4.15 -3.74
C VAL A 78 -4.99 3.09 -2.74
N ILE A 79 -3.86 2.42 -2.98
CA ILE A 79 -3.30 1.40 -2.11
C ILE A 79 -1.92 1.88 -1.66
N TRP A 80 -1.65 1.79 -0.36
CA TRP A 80 -0.37 2.13 0.22
C TRP A 80 0.11 1.01 1.12
N GLY A 81 1.38 0.66 0.96
CA GLY A 81 2.00 -0.40 1.73
C GLY A 81 3.37 -0.75 1.16
N GLY A 82 3.94 -1.81 1.72
CA GLY A 82 5.15 -2.44 1.24
C GLY A 82 4.97 -3.96 1.17
N GLU A 83 6.08 -4.67 1.03
CA GLU A 83 6.10 -6.13 0.88
C GLU A 83 6.06 -6.87 2.23
N PHE A 84 6.50 -6.19 3.30
CA PHE A 84 6.61 -6.72 4.66
C PHE A 84 6.74 -5.57 5.67
N GLY A 85 6.56 -5.89 6.95
CA GLY A 85 6.87 -4.98 8.06
C GLY A 85 8.32 -5.11 8.56
N ARG A 86 8.54 -4.60 9.78
CA ARG A 86 9.79 -4.79 10.54
C ARG A 86 9.49 -5.50 11.85
N THR A 87 10.38 -6.38 12.30
CA THR A 87 10.22 -7.11 13.56
C THR A 87 10.15 -6.13 14.74
N PRO A 88 9.39 -6.44 15.80
CA PRO A 88 9.40 -5.60 17.01
C PRO A 88 10.71 -5.70 17.79
N MET A 89 11.43 -6.81 17.65
CA MET A 89 12.74 -7.06 18.23
C MET A 89 13.90 -6.67 17.31
N SER A 90 15.08 -6.51 17.91
CA SER A 90 16.38 -6.35 17.23
C SER A 90 17.28 -7.54 17.59
N GLU A 91 17.88 -8.18 16.59
CA GLU A 91 18.85 -9.27 16.84
C GLU A 91 20.24 -8.77 17.24
N LYS A 92 20.59 -7.53 16.86
CA LYS A 92 21.96 -6.98 16.98
C LYS A 92 22.04 -5.71 17.83
N GLY A 93 20.94 -5.31 18.47
CA GLY A 93 20.85 -4.11 19.31
C GLY A 93 20.64 -2.80 18.56
N ASP A 94 20.87 -2.78 17.24
CA ASP A 94 20.48 -1.69 16.34
C ASP A 94 19.78 -2.28 15.09
N GLY A 95 18.70 -1.62 14.66
CA GLY A 95 17.86 -2.06 13.55
C GLY A 95 16.92 -3.24 13.86
N ARG A 96 16.13 -3.62 12.84
CA ARG A 96 15.10 -4.66 12.91
C ARG A 96 15.10 -5.47 11.61
N ASP A 97 14.77 -6.74 11.69
CA ASP A 97 14.68 -7.62 10.53
C ASP A 97 13.30 -7.52 9.85
N HIS A 98 13.09 -8.28 8.78
CA HIS A 98 11.87 -8.39 8.01
C HIS A 98 10.76 -9.06 8.84
N ASN A 99 9.57 -8.46 8.86
CA ASN A 99 8.40 -9.08 9.47
C ASN A 99 7.33 -9.39 8.40
N PRO A 100 7.33 -10.62 7.85
CA PRO A 100 6.28 -11.07 6.94
C PRO A 100 5.03 -11.60 7.67
N THR A 101 5.08 -11.74 9.00
CA THR A 101 4.02 -12.39 9.80
C THR A 101 3.00 -11.42 10.38
N GLY A 102 3.31 -10.13 10.44
CA GLY A 102 2.40 -9.08 10.91
C GLY A 102 2.83 -7.71 10.40
N PHE A 103 2.03 -7.12 9.51
CA PHE A 103 2.25 -5.78 8.99
C PHE A 103 0.95 -5.18 8.47
N SER A 104 0.97 -3.87 8.20
CA SER A 104 -0.22 -3.13 7.79
C SER A 104 -0.06 -2.55 6.40
N ILE A 105 -1.18 -2.51 5.68
CA ILE A 105 -1.39 -1.71 4.47
C ILE A 105 -2.64 -0.87 4.68
N TRP A 106 -2.86 0.16 3.85
CA TRP A 106 -4.15 0.84 3.83
C TRP A 106 -4.64 1.08 2.41
N MET A 107 -5.96 1.20 2.29
CA MET A 107 -6.64 1.51 1.05
C MET A 107 -7.55 2.73 1.23
N ALA A 108 -7.74 3.51 0.17
CA ALA A 108 -8.65 4.65 0.15
C ALA A 108 -9.27 4.84 -1.24
N GLY A 109 -10.53 5.27 -1.29
CA GLY A 109 -11.24 5.49 -2.54
C GLY A 109 -11.67 4.19 -3.23
N GLY A 110 -12.15 4.28 -4.47
CA GLY A 110 -12.52 3.11 -5.28
C GLY A 110 -13.55 2.18 -4.62
N GLY A 111 -14.48 2.73 -3.84
CA GLY A 111 -15.52 1.97 -3.12
C GLY A 111 -15.13 1.46 -1.73
N VAL A 112 -13.87 1.63 -1.29
CA VAL A 112 -13.45 1.26 0.08
C VAL A 112 -14.09 2.18 1.11
N LYS A 113 -14.68 1.59 2.16
CA LYS A 113 -15.17 2.33 3.32
C LYS A 113 -13.97 2.76 4.17
N GLY A 114 -13.75 4.06 4.27
CA GLY A 114 -12.67 4.63 5.10
C GLY A 114 -13.02 4.67 6.60
N GLY A 115 -12.03 4.98 7.43
CA GLY A 115 -12.23 5.17 8.87
C GLY A 115 -12.34 3.87 9.67
N GLN A 116 -11.88 2.75 9.11
CA GLN A 116 -11.85 1.45 9.77
C GLN A 116 -10.42 0.90 9.85
N ALA A 117 -10.19 0.07 10.87
CA ALA A 117 -9.04 -0.81 10.97
C ALA A 117 -9.58 -2.24 10.95
N ILE A 118 -9.07 -3.08 10.04
CA ILE A 118 -9.46 -4.48 9.90
C ILE A 118 -8.28 -5.33 10.38
N GLY A 119 -8.53 -6.13 11.40
CA GLY A 119 -7.53 -6.98 12.03
C GLY A 119 -6.61 -6.26 13.01
N SER A 120 -5.78 -7.05 13.67
CA SER A 120 -4.85 -6.60 14.68
C SER A 120 -3.62 -7.51 14.73
N THR A 121 -2.54 -7.02 15.34
CA THR A 121 -1.37 -7.83 15.67
C THR A 121 -1.41 -8.24 17.14
N ASP A 122 -0.61 -9.25 17.51
CA ASP A 122 -0.34 -9.55 18.91
C ASP A 122 0.23 -8.33 19.66
N GLU A 123 0.32 -8.44 20.99
CA GLU A 123 0.79 -7.36 21.87
C GLU A 123 2.21 -6.87 21.53
N LEU A 124 3.02 -7.71 20.88
CA LEU A 124 4.37 -7.37 20.48
C LEU A 124 4.42 -6.75 19.07
N GLY A 125 3.39 -6.89 18.26
CA GLY A 125 3.40 -6.50 16.85
C GLY A 125 4.10 -7.50 15.92
N LEU A 126 4.25 -8.77 16.33
CA LEU A 126 4.97 -9.77 15.55
C LEU A 126 4.06 -10.54 14.59
N TYR A 127 2.93 -11.04 15.08
CA TYR A 127 1.97 -11.82 14.29
C TYR A 127 0.66 -11.07 14.10
N ALA A 128 0.06 -11.13 12.91
CA ALA A 128 -1.36 -10.83 12.75
C ALA A 128 -2.19 -11.88 13.50
N VAL A 129 -3.18 -11.46 14.29
CA VAL A 129 -3.96 -12.35 15.19
C VAL A 129 -5.46 -12.30 14.95
N GLU A 130 -6.05 -11.15 14.62
CA GLU A 130 -7.48 -10.99 14.33
C GLU A 130 -7.70 -10.55 12.87
N ASP A 131 -8.85 -10.93 12.29
CA ASP A 131 -9.30 -10.61 10.91
C ASP A 131 -8.17 -10.59 9.88
N LYS A 132 -7.31 -11.62 9.94
CA LYS A 132 -6.09 -11.69 9.15
C LYS A 132 -6.44 -11.74 7.66
N MET A 133 -5.74 -10.94 6.87
CA MET A 133 -5.78 -11.03 5.42
C MET A 133 -4.48 -11.61 4.89
N HIS A 134 -4.57 -12.74 4.20
CA HIS A 134 -3.44 -13.25 3.44
C HIS A 134 -3.20 -12.36 2.21
N VAL A 135 -1.97 -12.31 1.69
CA VAL A 135 -1.62 -11.49 0.51
C VAL A 135 -2.50 -11.82 -0.71
N LYS A 136 -2.94 -13.07 -0.82
CA LYS A 136 -3.85 -13.51 -1.90
C LYS A 136 -5.26 -12.94 -1.74
N ASP A 137 -5.76 -12.78 -0.52
CA ASP A 137 -7.05 -12.14 -0.24
C ASP A 137 -6.98 -10.62 -0.49
N ILE A 138 -5.84 -9.99 -0.18
CA ILE A 138 -5.57 -8.59 -0.54
C ILE A 138 -5.66 -8.41 -2.05
N HIS A 139 -4.95 -9.24 -2.83
CA HIS A 139 -4.98 -9.15 -4.29
C HIS A 139 -6.35 -9.50 -4.88
N ALA A 140 -7.04 -10.52 -4.35
CA ALA A 140 -8.40 -10.85 -4.76
C ALA A 140 -9.36 -9.68 -4.50
N SER A 141 -9.21 -9.00 -3.36
CA SER A 141 -10.01 -7.82 -3.01
C SER A 141 -9.75 -6.63 -3.92
N ILE A 142 -8.48 -6.37 -4.27
CA ILE A 142 -8.12 -5.33 -5.24
C ILE A 142 -8.77 -5.63 -6.60
N LEU A 143 -8.67 -6.87 -7.09
CA LEU A 143 -9.28 -7.26 -8.36
C LEU A 143 -10.81 -7.12 -8.32
N HIS A 144 -11.44 -7.53 -7.22
CA HIS A 144 -12.88 -7.37 -7.03
C HIS A 144 -13.32 -5.91 -7.09
N LEU A 145 -12.61 -5.00 -6.39
CA LEU A 145 -12.89 -3.55 -6.42
C LEU A 145 -12.69 -2.93 -7.81
N LEU A 146 -11.83 -3.54 -8.65
CA LEU A 146 -11.67 -3.17 -10.06
C LEU A 146 -12.71 -3.79 -10.99
N GLY A 147 -13.67 -4.56 -10.47
CA GLY A 147 -14.69 -5.27 -11.24
C GLY A 147 -14.16 -6.51 -11.97
N ILE A 148 -13.04 -7.07 -11.51
CA ILE A 148 -12.36 -8.22 -12.13
C ILE A 148 -12.49 -9.45 -11.25
N ASN A 149 -12.97 -10.56 -11.82
CA ASN A 149 -12.99 -11.85 -11.14
C ASN A 149 -11.58 -12.48 -11.15
N ASN A 150 -10.97 -12.67 -9.97
CA ASN A 150 -9.61 -13.20 -9.81
C ASN A 150 -9.44 -14.63 -10.33
N MET A 151 -10.50 -15.45 -10.33
CA MET A 151 -10.45 -16.83 -10.80
C MET A 151 -10.64 -16.94 -12.32
N GLN A 152 -11.18 -15.91 -12.96
CA GLN A 152 -11.36 -15.85 -14.41
C GLN A 152 -10.23 -15.08 -15.11
N LEU A 153 -9.59 -14.13 -14.43
CA LEU A 153 -8.45 -13.40 -14.97
C LEU A 153 -7.26 -14.35 -15.15
N THR A 154 -6.91 -14.62 -16.40
CA THR A 154 -5.73 -15.40 -16.78
C THR A 154 -4.83 -14.56 -17.68
N PHE A 155 -3.52 -14.76 -17.57
CA PHE A 155 -2.53 -14.12 -18.42
C PHE A 155 -1.41 -15.11 -18.77
N ASN A 156 -0.78 -14.94 -19.93
CA ASN A 156 0.34 -15.79 -20.31
C ASN A 156 1.63 -15.31 -19.63
N HIS A 157 2.31 -16.19 -18.93
CA HIS A 157 3.60 -15.91 -18.33
C HIS A 157 4.52 -17.12 -18.53
N LYS A 158 5.69 -16.90 -19.13
CA LYS A 158 6.67 -17.98 -19.43
C LYS A 158 6.05 -19.18 -20.15
N GLY A 159 5.09 -18.94 -21.05
CA GLY A 159 4.47 -19.97 -21.88
C GLY A 159 3.35 -20.77 -21.23
N ARG A 160 2.87 -20.38 -20.04
CA ARG A 160 1.73 -21.00 -19.36
C ARG A 160 0.69 -19.96 -18.94
N PRO A 161 -0.62 -20.32 -18.94
CA PRO A 161 -1.64 -19.48 -18.34
C PRO A 161 -1.45 -19.44 -16.83
N GLU A 162 -1.34 -18.23 -16.28
CA GLU A 162 -1.24 -17.93 -14.86
C GLU A 162 -2.44 -17.11 -14.40
N ARG A 163 -2.68 -17.11 -13.08
CA ARG A 163 -3.62 -16.20 -12.42
C ARG A 163 -2.90 -15.37 -11.36
N PRO A 164 -3.28 -14.09 -11.15
CA PRO A 164 -2.61 -13.25 -10.15
C PRO A 164 -2.69 -13.78 -8.72
N THR A 165 -3.77 -14.49 -8.36
CA THR A 165 -3.95 -15.10 -7.04
C THR A 165 -3.74 -16.62 -7.04
N ILE A 166 -3.11 -17.14 -8.10
CA ILE A 166 -2.85 -18.57 -8.33
C ILE A 166 -4.16 -19.36 -8.37
N ASN A 167 -4.54 -20.02 -7.27
CA ASN A 167 -5.73 -20.87 -7.19
C ASN A 167 -6.65 -20.53 -6.00
N GLU A 168 -6.38 -19.42 -5.30
CA GLU A 168 -7.13 -19.04 -4.10
C GLU A 168 -7.25 -17.52 -3.95
N GLY A 169 -7.74 -17.05 -2.81
CA GLY A 169 -7.96 -15.64 -2.51
C GLY A 169 -9.45 -15.30 -2.52
N THR A 170 -9.92 -14.73 -1.41
CA THR A 170 -11.31 -14.31 -1.22
C THR A 170 -11.37 -12.80 -1.03
N PHE A 171 -12.39 -12.17 -1.62
CA PHE A 171 -12.66 -10.77 -1.36
C PHE A 171 -13.08 -10.58 0.11
N ASN A 172 -12.38 -9.70 0.83
CA ASN A 172 -12.77 -9.32 2.18
C ASN A 172 -13.86 -8.24 2.12
N THR A 173 -15.10 -8.65 2.41
CA THR A 173 -16.28 -7.76 2.39
C THR A 173 -16.22 -6.62 3.40
N GLN A 174 -15.45 -6.78 4.49
CA GLN A 174 -15.28 -5.72 5.50
C GLN A 174 -14.74 -4.41 4.88
N LEU A 175 -13.96 -4.50 3.79
CA LEU A 175 -13.43 -3.35 3.05
C LEU A 175 -14.52 -2.38 2.56
N ILE A 176 -15.76 -2.84 2.35
CA ILE A 176 -16.86 -2.02 1.82
C ILE A 176 -18.05 -1.89 2.78
N THR A 177 -18.23 -2.82 3.72
CA THR A 177 -19.40 -2.82 4.61
C THR A 177 -19.15 -1.99 5.88
N GLY A 178 -18.00 -2.23 6.54
CA GLY A 178 -17.62 -1.87 7.91
C GLY A 178 -18.70 -1.48 8.90
#